data_AF-A0A0L7TIC9-F1
#
_entry.id   AF-A0A0L7TIC9-F1
#
_cell.length_a   1.000
_cell.length_b   1.000
_cell.length_c   1.000
_cell.angle_alpha   90.00
_cell.angle_beta   90.00
_cell.angle_gamma   90.00
#
_symmetry.space_group_name_H-M   'P 1'
#
loop_
_entity.id
_entity.type
_entity.pdbx_description
1 polymer ?
#
loop_
_entity_poly.entity_id
_entity_poly.type
_entity_poly.pdbx_seq_one_letter_code
_entity_poly.pdbx_strand_id
1 'polypeptide(L)'
;MLDYAAFPQQRQSLIRQKLRDEGRVVCADLSAQLQVSEHTIRRDLQQLAREGVCKKVYGGAVSIVTESGSFSHRARESSAEKTAIAAGCARRVKEGGCIYIDAGSTNLAMAKALPVQLKLTVVTNSPLIAVELMNYPHCEVIMLGGRLQKQTGGSLGVTPQQQLSHIWFDQAFLGGCAMDA
;
A
#
# COMPACT_ATOMS: atom_id res chain seq x y z
N MET A 1 -16.00 26.74 18.88
CA MET A 1 -16.63 25.42 19.07
C MET A 1 -17.30 25.08 17.75
N LEU A 2 -16.92 24.01 17.07
CA LEU A 2 -17.45 23.67 15.74
C LEU A 2 -18.88 23.15 15.88
N ASP A 3 -19.83 23.76 15.17
CA ASP A 3 -21.21 23.28 15.12
C ASP A 3 -21.30 22.12 14.11
N TYR A 4 -21.05 20.91 14.61
CA TYR A 4 -21.18 19.72 13.81
C TYR A 4 -22.61 19.42 13.40
N ALA A 5 -23.65 20.03 13.98
CA ALA A 5 -25.03 19.85 13.53
C ALA A 5 -25.29 20.64 12.24
N ALA A 6 -24.76 21.86 12.13
CA ALA A 6 -24.94 22.74 10.98
C ALA A 6 -24.10 22.37 9.74
N PHE A 7 -22.95 21.70 9.90
CA PHE A 7 -22.00 21.43 8.81
C PHE A 7 -21.77 19.92 8.54
N PRO A 8 -22.60 19.27 7.71
CA PRO A 8 -22.49 17.84 7.40
C PRO A 8 -21.11 17.43 6.85
N GLN A 9 -20.49 18.27 6.01
CA GLN A 9 -19.19 17.97 5.40
C GLN A 9 -18.07 17.89 6.45
N GLN A 10 -18.04 18.79 7.43
CA GLN A 10 -17.05 18.76 8.50
C GLN A 10 -17.23 17.53 9.40
N ARG A 11 -18.48 17.20 9.71
CA ARG A 11 -18.83 16.00 10.48
C ARG A 11 -18.41 14.73 9.76
N GLN A 12 -18.70 14.62 8.47
CA GLN A 12 -18.28 13.50 7.62
C GLN A 12 -16.76 13.38 7.52
N SER A 13 -16.02 14.50 7.41
CA SER A 13 -14.55 14.50 7.43
C SER A 13 -13.98 13.94 8.73
N LEU A 14 -14.56 14.29 9.88
CA LEU A 14 -14.14 13.75 11.17
C LEU A 14 -14.45 12.25 11.29
N ILE A 15 -15.63 11.82 10.83
CA ILE A 15 -16.00 10.39 10.80
C ILE A 15 -15.04 9.60 9.90
N ARG A 16 -14.64 10.15 8.74
CA ARG A 16 -13.62 9.53 7.86
C ARG A 16 -12.28 9.38 8.58
N GLN A 17 -11.86 10.40 9.31
CA GLN A 17 -10.62 10.35 10.08
C GLN A 17 -10.68 9.25 11.15
N LYS A 18 -11.75 9.19 11.95
CA LYS A 18 -11.93 8.11 12.94
C LYS A 18 -11.96 6.72 12.30
N LEU A 19 -12.64 6.56 11.17
CA LEU A 19 -12.63 5.29 10.42
C LEU A 19 -11.23 4.90 9.93
N ARG A 20 -10.38 5.88 9.59
CA ARG A 20 -8.99 5.64 9.19
C ARG A 20 -8.11 5.25 10.37
N ASP A 21 -8.26 5.96 11.49
CA ASP A 21 -7.38 5.82 12.66
C ASP A 21 -7.75 4.61 13.51
N GLU A 22 -9.05 4.36 13.71
CA GLU A 22 -9.60 3.33 14.61
C GLU A 22 -10.14 2.10 13.85
N GLY A 23 -10.26 2.18 12.52
CA GLY A 23 -10.80 1.10 11.67
C GLY A 23 -12.30 0.86 11.80
N ARG A 24 -12.98 1.44 12.80
CA ARG A 24 -14.41 1.32 13.05
C ARG A 24 -14.94 2.52 13.81
N VAL A 25 -16.25 2.73 13.75
CA VAL A 25 -16.96 3.74 14.54
C VAL A 25 -18.31 3.22 15.01
N VAL A 26 -18.75 3.68 16.18
CA VAL A 26 -20.05 3.37 16.79
C VAL A 26 -20.93 4.61 16.77
N CYS A 27 -22.21 4.45 16.41
CA CYS A 27 -23.14 5.58 16.27
C CYS A 27 -23.38 6.31 17.60
N ALA A 28 -23.53 5.56 18.69
CA ALA A 28 -23.75 6.11 20.03
C ALA A 28 -22.57 6.98 20.49
N ASP A 29 -21.34 6.48 20.32
CA ASP A 29 -20.12 7.22 20.71
C ASP A 29 -19.96 8.51 19.89
N LEU A 30 -20.16 8.44 18.58
CA LEU A 30 -20.11 9.61 17.70
C LEU A 30 -21.22 10.61 18.02
N SER A 31 -22.42 10.13 18.35
CA SER A 31 -23.57 10.96 18.73
C SER A 31 -23.26 11.76 20.00
N ALA A 32 -22.71 11.09 21.02
CA ALA A 32 -22.32 11.73 22.28
C ALA A 32 -21.15 12.71 22.08
N GLN A 33 -20.14 12.33 21.30
CA GLN A 33 -18.95 13.17 21.07
C GLN A 33 -19.28 14.43 20.26
N LEU A 34 -20.15 14.30 19.25
CA LEU A 34 -20.44 15.38 18.31
C LEU A 34 -21.71 16.15 18.66
N GLN A 35 -22.39 15.78 19.76
CA GLN A 35 -23.62 16.41 20.24
C GLN A 35 -24.72 16.46 19.17
N VAL A 36 -24.87 15.37 18.41
CA VAL A 36 -25.91 15.18 17.38
C VAL A 36 -26.68 13.90 17.63
N SER A 37 -27.87 13.76 17.04
CA SER A 37 -28.64 12.51 17.17
C SER A 37 -27.94 11.32 16.49
N GLU A 38 -28.16 10.10 17.01
CA GLU A 38 -27.74 8.88 16.32
C GLU A 38 -28.33 8.76 14.91
N HIS A 39 -29.54 9.29 14.69
CA HIS A 39 -30.15 9.32 13.36
C HIS A 39 -29.31 10.15 12.37
N THR A 40 -28.76 11.28 12.82
CA THR A 40 -27.85 12.11 12.03
C THR A 40 -26.58 11.33 11.66
N ILE A 41 -25.94 10.68 12.63
CA ILE A 41 -24.75 9.86 12.38
C ILE A 41 -25.05 8.71 11.41
N ARG A 42 -26.19 8.02 11.57
CA ARG A 42 -26.60 6.94 10.66
C ARG A 42 -26.79 7.43 9.24
N ARG A 43 -27.28 8.66 9.03
CA ARG A 43 -27.39 9.29 7.70
C ARG A 43 -26.02 9.59 7.10
N ASP A 44 -25.08 10.11 7.88
CA ASP A 44 -23.72 10.35 7.39
C ASP A 44 -23.01 9.05 7.04
N LEU A 45 -23.09 8.04 7.90
CA LEU A 45 -22.53 6.72 7.62
C LEU A 45 -23.17 6.07 6.39
N GLN A 46 -24.46 6.32 6.16
CA GLN A 46 -25.13 5.85 4.94
C GLN A 46 -24.59 6.53 3.69
N GLN A 47 -24.31 7.84 3.76
CA GLN A 47 -23.67 8.56 2.66
C GLN A 47 -22.24 8.08 2.43
N LEU A 48 -21.42 8.00 3.49
CA LEU A 48 -20.05 7.50 3.41
C LEU A 48 -19.97 6.06 2.90
N ALA A 49 -20.93 5.21 3.24
CA ALA A 49 -21.01 3.86 2.70
C ALA A 49 -21.37 3.82 1.21
N ARG A 50 -22.27 4.70 0.74
CA ARG A 50 -22.56 4.85 -0.70
C ARG A 50 -21.35 5.34 -1.48
N GLU A 51 -20.50 6.13 -0.85
CA GLU A 51 -19.23 6.62 -1.41
C GLU A 51 -18.08 5.61 -1.29
N GLY A 52 -18.32 4.41 -0.75
CA GLY A 52 -17.32 3.34 -0.64
C GLY A 52 -16.27 3.54 0.46
N VAL A 53 -16.50 4.47 1.40
CA VAL A 53 -15.56 4.77 2.50
C VAL A 53 -15.64 3.72 3.61
N CYS A 54 -16.84 3.22 3.91
CA CYS A 54 -17.08 2.30 5.01
C CYS A 54 -18.19 1.31 4.71
N LYS A 55 -18.21 0.19 5.42
CA LYS A 55 -19.31 -0.78 5.39
C LYS A 55 -20.13 -0.63 6.67
N LYS A 56 -21.45 -0.48 6.52
CA LYS A 56 -22.37 -0.44 7.66
C LYS A 56 -22.39 -1.78 8.38
N VAL A 57 -22.41 -1.73 9.70
CA VAL A 57 -22.64 -2.87 10.59
C VAL A 57 -23.73 -2.50 11.59
N TYR A 58 -24.15 -3.46 12.42
CA TYR A 58 -25.11 -3.16 13.48
C TYR A 58 -24.54 -2.09 14.43
N GLY A 59 -25.25 -0.98 14.60
CA GLY A 59 -24.85 0.11 15.51
C GLY A 59 -23.70 1.01 15.04
N GLY A 60 -23.15 0.84 13.84
CA GLY A 60 -21.97 1.61 13.41
C GLY A 60 -21.52 1.35 11.97
N ALA A 61 -20.23 1.60 11.74
CA ALA A 61 -19.59 1.28 10.47
C ALA A 61 -18.14 0.82 10.71
N VAL A 62 -17.68 -0.09 9.86
CA VAL A 62 -16.27 -0.46 9.78
C VAL A 62 -15.67 0.16 8.54
N SER A 63 -14.42 0.60 8.64
CA SER A 63 -13.69 1.10 7.49
C SER A 63 -13.67 0.01 6.42
N ILE A 64 -14.00 0.37 5.19
CA ILE A 64 -13.57 -0.47 4.09
C ILE A 64 -12.08 -0.24 4.08
N VAL A 65 -11.31 -1.28 4.42
CA VAL A 65 -9.87 -1.27 4.14
C VAL A 65 -9.81 -0.99 2.65
N THR A 66 -9.56 0.28 2.30
CA THR A 66 -9.27 0.64 0.92
C THR A 66 -8.04 -0.19 0.63
N GLU A 67 -8.21 -1.23 -0.19
CA GLU A 67 -7.11 -1.80 -0.97
C GLU A 67 -6.27 -0.61 -1.36
N SER A 68 -5.04 -0.58 -0.87
CA SER A 68 -4.18 0.59 -0.82
C SER A 68 -4.13 1.24 -2.22
N GLY A 69 -5.02 2.19 -2.50
CA GLY A 69 -5.42 2.65 -3.83
C GLY A 69 -5.13 1.73 -5.05
N SER A 70 -4.95 2.35 -6.21
CA SER A 70 -4.21 1.69 -7.30
C SER A 70 -2.72 1.67 -6.97
N PHE A 71 -1.92 0.84 -7.67
CA PHE A 71 -0.46 0.92 -7.54
C PHE A 71 0.07 2.35 -7.69
N SER A 72 -0.45 3.09 -8.68
CA SER A 72 -0.06 4.49 -8.93
C SER A 72 -0.41 5.42 -7.78
N HIS A 73 -1.51 5.16 -7.06
CA HIS A 73 -1.85 5.90 -5.84
C HIS A 73 -0.84 5.62 -4.74
N ARG A 74 -0.57 4.35 -4.44
CA ARG A 74 0.44 3.99 -3.43
C ARG A 74 1.82 4.51 -3.77
N ALA A 75 2.20 4.56 -5.05
CA ALA A 75 3.49 5.09 -5.46
C ALA A 75 3.65 6.59 -5.10
N ARG A 76 2.54 7.32 -4.97
CA ARG A 76 2.52 8.74 -4.59
C ARG A 76 2.33 8.96 -3.09
N GLU A 77 1.60 8.08 -2.41
CA GLU A 77 1.39 8.16 -0.96
C GLU A 77 2.64 7.85 -0.14
N SER A 78 2.81 8.55 0.99
CA SER A 78 3.86 8.30 1.98
C SER A 78 5.25 8.16 1.34
N SER A 79 5.53 9.03 0.36
CA SER A 79 6.71 8.96 -0.48
C SER A 79 7.99 9.19 0.34
N ALA A 80 7.94 10.04 1.36
CA ALA A 80 9.08 10.33 2.24
C ALA A 80 9.49 9.10 3.07
N GLU A 81 8.53 8.44 3.72
CA GLU A 81 8.76 7.24 4.52
C GLU A 81 9.29 6.10 3.64
N LYS A 82 8.68 5.89 2.47
CA LYS A 82 9.16 4.90 1.49
C LYS A 82 10.57 5.21 1.02
N THR A 83 10.90 6.47 0.80
CA THR A 83 12.25 6.89 0.40
C THR A 83 13.27 6.60 1.51
N ALA A 84 12.91 6.86 2.77
CA ALA A 84 13.78 6.56 3.91
C ALA A 84 14.02 5.04 4.06
N ILE A 85 12.96 4.24 3.96
CA ILE A 85 13.04 2.77 3.96
C ILE A 85 13.89 2.28 2.79
N ALA A 86 13.60 2.76 1.58
CA ALA A 86 14.31 2.43 0.35
C ALA A 86 15.81 2.67 0.47
N ALA A 87 16.23 3.85 0.95
CA ALA A 87 17.62 4.17 1.16
C ALA A 87 18.28 3.23 2.19
N GLY A 88 17.56 2.87 3.26
CA GLY A 88 18.03 1.90 4.25
C GLY A 88 18.22 0.50 3.68
N CYS A 89 17.32 0.04 2.81
CA CYS A 89 17.41 -1.25 2.14
C CYS A 89 18.53 -1.27 1.09
N ALA A 90 18.62 -0.23 0.25
CA ALA A 90 19.63 -0.13 -0.82
C ALA A 90 21.06 -0.21 -0.26
N ARG A 91 21.35 0.41 0.89
CA ARG A 91 22.66 0.31 1.57
C ARG A 91 23.03 -1.08 2.06
N ARG A 92 22.07 -2.00 2.18
CA ARG A 92 22.29 -3.38 2.64
C ARG A 92 22.47 -4.38 1.50
N VAL A 93 22.29 -3.93 0.26
CA VAL A 93 22.49 -4.77 -0.92
C VAL A 93 23.99 -5.03 -1.10
N LYS A 94 24.33 -6.31 -1.26
CA LYS A 94 25.71 -6.73 -1.50
C LYS A 94 25.99 -6.75 -3.00
N GLU A 95 27.07 -6.08 -3.40
CA GLU A 95 27.53 -6.09 -4.79
C GLU A 95 27.85 -7.52 -5.27
N GLY A 96 27.56 -7.79 -6.54
CA GLY A 96 27.83 -9.05 -7.20
C GLY A 96 26.83 -10.18 -6.88
N GLY A 97 25.87 -9.94 -6.00
CA GLY A 97 24.87 -10.92 -5.60
C GLY A 97 23.65 -11.00 -6.53
N CYS A 98 22.90 -12.09 -6.37
CA CYS A 98 21.56 -12.27 -6.93
C CYS A 98 20.53 -11.87 -5.87
N ILE A 99 19.70 -10.87 -6.13
CA ILE A 99 18.66 -10.42 -5.19
C ILE A 99 17.26 -10.55 -5.78
N TYR A 100 16.30 -10.87 -4.93
CA TYR A 100 14.88 -10.81 -5.27
C TYR A 100 14.25 -9.50 -4.77
N ILE A 101 13.53 -8.80 -5.64
CA ILE A 101 12.73 -7.62 -5.29
C ILE A 101 11.27 -7.88 -5.67
N ASP A 102 10.40 -8.01 -4.67
CA ASP A 102 8.97 -8.24 -4.85
C ASP A 102 8.24 -6.99 -5.39
N ALA A 103 7.05 -7.17 -5.93
CA ALA A 103 6.20 -6.10 -6.40
C ALA A 103 5.69 -5.23 -5.25
N GLY A 104 5.64 -3.92 -5.50
CA GLY A 104 5.08 -2.96 -4.55
C GLY A 104 5.68 -1.58 -4.72
N SER A 105 4.95 -0.56 -4.26
CA SER A 105 5.40 0.83 -4.36
C SER A 105 6.66 1.11 -3.54
N THR A 106 6.81 0.47 -2.39
CA THR A 106 7.98 0.62 -1.52
C THR A 106 9.21 -0.04 -2.14
N ASN A 107 9.04 -1.21 -2.75
CA ASN A 107 10.11 -1.92 -3.44
C ASN A 107 10.52 -1.22 -4.74
N LEU A 108 9.59 -0.56 -5.43
CA LEU A 108 9.94 0.33 -6.54
C LEU A 108 10.79 1.52 -6.07
N ALA A 109 10.48 2.10 -4.91
CA ALA A 109 11.31 3.15 -4.33
C ALA A 109 12.71 2.62 -3.95
N MET A 110 12.80 1.38 -3.44
CA MET A 110 14.06 0.71 -3.14
C MET A 110 14.90 0.48 -4.41
N ALA A 111 14.29 -0.01 -5.49
CA ALA A 111 14.97 -0.20 -6.77
C ALA A 111 15.57 1.12 -7.31
N LYS A 112 14.80 2.22 -7.22
CA LYS A 112 15.25 3.58 -7.57
C LYS A 112 16.38 4.13 -6.71
N ALA A 113 16.52 3.61 -5.48
CA ALA A 113 17.54 4.05 -4.53
C ALA A 113 18.84 3.25 -4.65
N LEU A 114 18.89 2.21 -5.50
CA LEU A 114 20.12 1.46 -5.76
C LEU A 114 21.14 2.36 -6.47
N PRO A 115 22.44 2.21 -6.19
CA PRO A 115 23.47 2.89 -6.97
C PRO A 115 23.44 2.40 -8.42
N VAL A 116 23.41 3.32 -9.39
CA VAL A 116 23.32 3.01 -10.83
C VAL A 116 24.45 2.10 -11.31
N GLN A 117 25.64 2.24 -10.72
CA GLN A 117 26.84 1.47 -11.08
C GLN A 117 26.97 0.14 -10.33
N LEU A 118 26.02 -0.20 -9.45
CA LEU A 118 26.11 -1.41 -8.64
C LEU A 118 25.92 -2.65 -9.52
N LYS A 119 26.91 -3.56 -9.50
CA LYS A 119 26.84 -4.82 -10.23
C LYS A 119 25.94 -5.81 -9.50
N LEU A 120 24.85 -6.25 -10.12
CA LEU A 120 23.85 -7.15 -9.52
C LEU A 120 23.15 -8.01 -10.55
N THR A 121 22.58 -9.12 -10.10
CA THR A 121 21.46 -9.79 -10.78
C THR A 121 20.20 -9.56 -9.95
N VAL A 122 19.17 -8.95 -10.55
CA VAL A 122 17.89 -8.68 -9.89
C VAL A 122 16.79 -9.53 -10.48
N VAL A 123 16.14 -10.31 -9.63
CA VAL A 123 14.95 -11.10 -9.96
C VAL A 123 13.72 -10.35 -9.44
N THR A 124 12.71 -10.12 -10.28
CA THR A 124 11.50 -9.41 -9.85
C THR A 124 10.26 -9.90 -10.58
N ASN A 125 9.12 -9.91 -9.89
CA ASN A 125 7.80 -10.10 -10.49
C ASN A 125 7.14 -8.76 -10.90
N SER A 126 7.82 -7.61 -10.75
CA SER A 126 7.24 -6.31 -11.08
C SER A 126 7.79 -5.75 -12.41
N PRO A 127 6.92 -5.51 -13.41
CA PRO A 127 7.33 -4.87 -14.65
C PRO A 127 7.90 -3.47 -14.46
N LEU A 128 7.41 -2.73 -13.45
CA LEU A 128 7.87 -1.36 -13.18
C LEU A 128 9.28 -1.34 -12.59
N ILE A 129 9.60 -2.33 -11.73
CA ILE A 129 10.96 -2.50 -11.20
C ILE A 129 11.89 -2.96 -12.32
N ALA A 130 11.45 -3.89 -13.16
CA ALA A 130 12.25 -4.34 -14.30
C ALA A 130 12.60 -3.17 -15.24
N VAL A 131 11.61 -2.36 -15.63
CA VAL A 131 11.81 -1.18 -16.50
C VAL A 131 12.72 -0.13 -15.86
N GLU A 132 12.60 0.11 -14.56
CA GLU A 132 13.51 1.02 -13.83
C GLU A 132 14.96 0.55 -13.96
N LEU A 133 15.20 -0.72 -13.67
CA LEU A 133 16.54 -1.31 -13.60
C LEU A 133 17.16 -1.58 -14.97
N MET A 134 16.40 -1.54 -16.06
CA MET A 134 16.97 -1.53 -17.42
C MET A 134 17.92 -0.35 -17.66
N ASN A 135 17.83 0.72 -16.86
CA ASN A 135 18.72 1.88 -16.94
C ASN A 135 20.04 1.71 -16.14
N TYR A 136 20.25 0.54 -15.51
CA TYR A 136 21.40 0.26 -14.65
C TYR A 136 22.39 -0.64 -15.42
N PRO A 137 23.50 -0.09 -15.95
CA PRO A 137 24.35 -0.77 -16.94
C PRO A 137 25.03 -2.04 -16.43
N HIS A 138 25.13 -2.22 -15.11
CA HIS A 138 25.75 -3.38 -14.47
C HIS A 138 24.73 -4.26 -13.74
N CYS A 139 23.44 -4.01 -13.93
CA CYS A 139 22.36 -4.80 -13.38
C CYS A 139 21.79 -5.75 -14.45
N GLU A 140 21.94 -7.05 -14.25
CA GLU A 140 21.16 -8.05 -14.97
C GLU A 140 19.75 -8.11 -14.37
N VAL A 141 18.71 -8.18 -15.20
CA VAL A 141 17.33 -8.17 -14.75
C VAL A 141 16.59 -9.41 -15.26
N ILE A 142 16.10 -10.24 -14.32
CA ILE A 142 15.28 -11.42 -14.57
C ILE A 142 13.85 -11.11 -14.14
N MET A 143 12.97 -10.87 -15.13
CA MET A 143 11.55 -10.63 -14.86
C MET A 143 10.76 -11.94 -14.85
N LEU A 144 10.06 -12.20 -13.75
CA LEU A 144 9.15 -13.33 -13.61
C LEU A 144 7.85 -13.05 -14.37
N GLY A 145 7.43 -14.01 -15.18
CA GLY A 145 6.24 -13.92 -16.02
C GLY A 145 4.94 -14.21 -15.28
N GLY A 146 3.84 -14.36 -16.02
CA GLY A 146 2.52 -14.66 -15.49
C GLY A 146 1.50 -13.53 -15.66
N ARG A 147 0.34 -13.66 -15.01
CA ARG A 147 -0.75 -12.69 -15.14
C ARG A 147 -0.46 -11.46 -14.30
N LEU A 148 -0.45 -10.29 -14.93
CA LEU A 148 -0.30 -9.01 -14.23
C LEU A 148 -1.57 -8.65 -13.44
N GLN A 149 -1.39 -8.28 -12.17
CA GLN A 149 -2.44 -7.71 -11.35
C GLN A 149 -2.17 -6.22 -11.13
N LYS A 150 -3.09 -5.38 -11.60
CA LYS A 150 -2.94 -3.90 -11.58
C LYS A 150 -2.86 -3.33 -10.16
N GLN A 151 -3.54 -3.96 -9.21
CA GLN A 151 -3.56 -3.54 -7.81
C GLN A 151 -2.17 -3.65 -7.19
N THR A 152 -1.53 -4.82 -7.31
CA THR A 152 -0.19 -5.10 -6.75
C THR A 152 0.95 -4.56 -7.60
N GLY A 153 0.75 -4.39 -8.91
CA GLY A 153 1.79 -3.94 -9.84
C GLY A 153 2.81 -5.05 -10.17
N GLY A 154 2.40 -6.31 -10.07
CA GLY A 154 3.25 -7.47 -10.33
C GLY A 154 2.54 -8.63 -11.01
N SER A 155 3.32 -9.58 -11.50
CA SER A 155 2.86 -10.88 -12.01
C SER A 155 2.56 -11.83 -10.85
N LEU A 156 1.40 -12.50 -10.92
CA LEU A 156 0.91 -13.40 -9.89
C LEU A 156 0.41 -14.72 -10.49
N GLY A 157 0.29 -15.73 -9.62
CA GLY A 157 -0.21 -17.05 -9.94
C GLY A 157 0.89 -18.10 -10.02
N VAL A 158 0.57 -19.24 -10.63
CA VAL A 158 1.43 -20.42 -10.64
C VAL A 158 2.72 -20.21 -11.43
N THR A 159 2.68 -19.46 -12.53
CA THR A 159 3.85 -19.22 -13.39
C THR A 159 5.03 -18.57 -12.66
N PRO A 160 4.88 -17.38 -12.02
CA PRO A 160 6.01 -16.77 -11.31
C PRO A 160 6.48 -17.61 -10.11
N GLN A 161 5.57 -18.37 -9.46
CA GLN A 161 5.92 -19.28 -8.37
C GLN A 161 6.80 -20.45 -8.83
N GLN A 162 6.48 -21.06 -9.97
CA GLN A 162 7.29 -22.12 -10.57
C GLN A 162 8.66 -21.59 -10.98
N GLN A 163 8.73 -20.40 -11.59
CA GLN A 163 10.00 -19.78 -11.94
C GLN A 163 10.87 -19.50 -10.70
N LEU A 164 10.27 -18.96 -9.63
CA LEU A 164 10.97 -18.75 -8.35
C LEU A 164 11.56 -20.03 -7.77
N SER A 165 10.89 -21.18 -7.93
CA SER A 165 11.38 -22.45 -7.39
C SER A 165 12.69 -22.95 -8.02
N HIS A 166 13.11 -22.34 -9.13
CA HIS A 166 14.34 -22.69 -9.86
C HIS A 166 15.44 -21.63 -9.72
N ILE A 167 15.24 -20.61 -8.89
CA ILE A 167 16.16 -19.48 -8.74
C ILE A 167 16.62 -19.39 -7.29
N TRP A 168 17.93 -19.25 -7.09
CA TRP A 168 18.55 -19.01 -5.80
C TRP A 168 19.00 -17.55 -5.74
N PHE A 169 18.67 -16.88 -4.64
CA PHE A 169 19.05 -15.49 -4.39
C PHE A 169 19.71 -15.36 -3.01
N ASP A 170 20.68 -14.46 -2.91
CA ASP A 170 21.43 -14.14 -1.69
C ASP A 170 20.61 -13.28 -0.71
N GLN A 171 19.73 -12.42 -1.24
CA GLN A 171 18.88 -11.51 -0.47
C GLN A 171 17.49 -11.38 -1.11
N ALA A 172 16.46 -11.21 -0.28
CA ALA A 172 15.10 -10.94 -0.73
C ALA A 172 14.51 -9.70 -0.05
N PHE A 173 13.88 -8.85 -0.85
CA PHE A 173 13.16 -7.65 -0.42
C PHE A 173 11.68 -7.83 -0.72
N LEU A 174 10.92 -8.21 0.32
CA LEU A 174 9.52 -8.62 0.21
C LEU A 174 8.57 -7.48 0.57
N GLY A 175 7.46 -7.38 -0.17
CA GLY A 175 6.37 -6.48 0.19
C GLY A 175 5.53 -7.07 1.33
N GLY A 176 5.19 -6.24 2.33
CA GLY A 176 4.26 -6.61 3.40
C GLY A 176 3.08 -5.66 3.45
N CYS A 177 1.87 -6.19 3.68
CA CYS A 177 0.68 -5.37 3.93
C CYS A 177 0.68 -4.83 5.38
N ALA A 178 1.07 -5.68 6.31
CA ALA A 178 1.26 -5.38 7.73
C ALA A 178 2.28 -6.38 8.29
N MET A 179 2.93 -6.00 9.38
CA MET A 179 3.81 -6.85 10.15
C MET A 179 3.47 -6.59 11.62
N ASP A 180 3.20 -7.66 12.37
CA ASP A 180 3.10 -7.63 13.83
C ASP A 180 4.46 -7.97 14.46
N ALA A 181 4.56 -7.72 15.76
CA ALA A 181 5.78 -7.93 16.55
C ALA A 181 5.81 -9.31 17.20
#